data_AF-A0A7W0KP68-F1
#
_entry.id   AF-A0A7W0KP68-F1
#
_cell.length_a   1.000
_cell.length_b   1.000
_cell.length_c   1.000
_cell.angle_alpha   90.00
_cell.angle_beta   90.00
_cell.angle_gamma   90.00
#
_symmetry.space_group_name_H-M   'P 1'
#
loop_
_entity.id
_entity.type
_entity.pdbx_description
1 polymer ?
#
loop_
_entity_poly.entity_id
_entity_poly.type
_entity_poly.pdbx_seq_one_letter_code
_entity_poly.pdbx_strand_id
1 'polypeptide(L)'
;MADPLPTAPYGAWPSPITAARLVEGAAGVSEIRADGEDVWWNEQRPSEGGRYQLVRRSSSDNRHDLFAAWDPDSAGGTWNARTAVMEYGGGAWGVRNRVVVFANWA
;
A
#
# COMPACT_ATOMS: atom_id res chain seq x y z
N MET A 1 27.72 -16.84 -31.87
CA MET A 1 26.36 -17.07 -32.40
C MET A 1 25.43 -17.11 -31.21
N ALA A 2 24.41 -16.24 -31.17
CA ALA A 2 23.39 -16.31 -30.12
C ALA A 2 22.53 -17.56 -30.34
N ASP A 3 22.18 -18.26 -29.26
CA ASP A 3 21.27 -19.40 -29.34
C ASP A 3 19.91 -18.97 -29.91
N PRO A 4 19.28 -19.78 -30.76
CA PRO A 4 17.95 -19.48 -31.29
C PRO A 4 16.93 -19.41 -30.14
N LEU A 5 16.12 -18.35 -30.14
CA LEU A 5 15.05 -18.20 -29.17
C LEU A 5 14.05 -19.37 -29.33
N PRO A 6 13.66 -20.05 -28.23
CA PRO A 6 12.76 -21.19 -28.30
C PRO A 6 11.39 -20.75 -28.84
N THR A 7 10.82 -21.55 -29.75
CA THR A 7 9.45 -21.38 -30.24
C THR A 7 8.49 -22.06 -29.27
N ALA A 8 7.48 -21.33 -28.79
CA ALA A 8 6.47 -21.83 -27.87
C ALA A 8 5.07 -21.28 -28.21
N PRO A 9 3.98 -22.06 -27.98
CA PRO A 9 2.62 -21.60 -28.20
C PRO A 9 2.28 -20.33 -27.41
N TYR A 10 1.33 -19.54 -27.90
CA TYR A 10 0.81 -18.39 -27.16
C TYR A 10 0.28 -18.83 -25.78
N GLY A 11 0.75 -18.15 -24.73
CA GLY A 11 0.42 -18.46 -23.33
C GLY A 11 1.35 -19.48 -22.66
N ALA A 12 2.26 -20.13 -23.39
CA ALA A 12 3.20 -21.12 -22.85
C ALA A 12 4.63 -20.60 -22.68
N TRP A 13 4.84 -19.30 -22.86
CA TRP A 13 6.17 -18.68 -22.72
C TRP A 13 6.60 -18.72 -21.26
N PRO A 14 7.82 -19.22 -20.95
CA PRO A 14 8.37 -19.14 -19.61
C PRO A 14 8.38 -17.68 -19.13
N SER A 15 7.67 -17.40 -18.04
CA SER A 15 7.58 -16.07 -17.45
C SER A 15 8.40 -16.00 -16.17
N PRO A 16 9.33 -15.03 -16.03
CA PRO A 16 9.97 -14.74 -14.75
C PRO A 16 9.05 -13.98 -13.77
N ILE A 17 7.84 -13.59 -14.21
CA ILE A 17 6.82 -12.93 -13.41
C ILE A 17 5.87 -14.01 -12.89
N THR A 18 5.99 -14.32 -11.60
CA THR A 18 5.11 -15.26 -10.91
C THR A 18 3.84 -14.56 -10.43
N ALA A 19 2.79 -15.33 -10.13
CA ALA A 19 1.58 -14.79 -9.51
C ALA A 19 1.87 -14.11 -8.15
N ALA A 20 2.82 -14.63 -7.38
CA ALA A 20 3.24 -14.01 -6.12
C ALA A 20 3.85 -12.61 -6.33
N ARG A 21 4.71 -12.45 -7.34
CA ARG A 21 5.30 -11.15 -7.69
C ARG A 21 4.25 -10.13 -8.13
N LEU A 22 3.15 -10.58 -8.75
CA LEU A 22 2.04 -9.71 -9.11
C LEU A 22 1.38 -9.11 -7.86
N VAL A 23 1.17 -9.92 -6.81
CA VAL A 23 0.54 -9.47 -5.56
C VAL A 23 1.47 -8.54 -4.79
N GLU A 24 2.77 -8.83 -4.73
CA GLU A 24 3.77 -7.94 -4.11
C GLU A 24 3.82 -6.58 -4.81
N GLY A 25 3.78 -6.57 -6.14
CA GLY A 25 3.78 -5.36 -6.95
C GLY A 25 2.45 -4.57 -6.93
N ALA A 26 1.39 -5.12 -6.35
CA ALA A 26 0.07 -4.48 -6.31
C ALA A 26 -0.04 -3.36 -5.27
N ALA A 27 1.00 -3.11 -4.47
CA ALA A 27 1.00 -2.02 -3.51
C ALA A 27 0.74 -0.66 -4.20
N GLY A 28 -0.43 -0.07 -3.91
CA GLY A 28 -0.83 1.23 -4.45
C GLY A 28 -0.65 2.36 -3.45
N VAL A 29 -0.18 3.52 -3.93
CA VAL A 29 -0.16 4.79 -3.20
C VAL A 29 -1.37 5.63 -3.60
N SER A 30 -2.06 6.22 -2.63
CA SER A 30 -3.23 7.06 -2.85
C SER A 30 -3.34 8.20 -1.84
N GLU A 31 -4.25 9.14 -2.09
CA GLU A 31 -4.60 10.22 -1.17
C GLU A 31 -3.41 11.07 -0.67
N ILE A 32 -2.43 11.34 -1.52
CA ILE A 32 -1.20 12.07 -1.15
C ILE A 32 -1.53 13.50 -0.69
N ARG A 33 -0.97 13.91 0.46
CA ARG A 33 -1.12 15.25 1.04
C ARG A 33 0.22 15.76 1.55
N ALA A 34 0.41 17.07 1.54
CA ALA A 34 1.54 17.74 2.19
C ALA A 34 1.05 18.45 3.46
N ASP A 35 1.86 18.42 4.52
CA ASP A 35 1.65 19.21 5.74
C ASP A 35 3.01 19.72 6.23
N GLY A 36 3.24 21.03 6.09
CA GLY A 36 4.58 21.62 6.25
C GLY A 36 5.57 21.05 5.23
N GLU A 37 6.70 20.53 5.72
CA GLU A 37 7.73 19.90 4.89
C GLU A 37 7.54 18.39 4.72
N ASP A 38 6.50 17.81 5.32
CA ASP A 38 6.26 16.37 5.31
C ASP A 38 5.25 16.00 4.21
N VAL A 39 5.50 14.88 3.53
CA VAL A 39 4.57 14.28 2.57
C VAL A 39 3.94 13.04 3.18
N TRP A 40 2.63 12.92 3.07
CA TRP A 40 1.84 11.86 3.67
C TRP A 40 1.00 11.17 2.60
N TRP A 41 0.80 9.87 2.73
CA TRP A 41 -0.04 9.12 1.79
C TRP A 41 -0.66 7.89 2.45
N ASN A 42 -1.66 7.35 1.76
CA ASN A 42 -2.23 6.06 2.07
C ASN A 42 -1.62 4.99 1.17
N GLU A 43 -1.06 3.93 1.76
CA GLU A 43 -0.39 2.86 1.01
C GLU A 43 -1.05 1.51 1.27
N GLN A 44 -1.43 0.83 0.19
CA GLN A 44 -1.98 -0.52 0.29
C GLN A 44 -0.89 -1.52 0.69
N ARG A 45 -1.22 -2.43 1.61
CA ARG A 45 -0.37 -3.51 2.08
C ARG A 45 -1.02 -4.86 1.78
N PRO A 46 -0.88 -5.40 0.55
CA PRO A 46 -1.52 -6.67 0.17
C PRO A 46 -1.19 -7.84 1.10
N SER A 47 0.05 -7.91 1.60
CA SER A 47 0.53 -8.95 2.53
C SER A 47 0.04 -8.79 3.96
N GLU A 48 -0.60 -7.67 4.30
CA GLU A 48 -1.02 -7.32 5.66
C GLU A 48 -2.55 -7.24 5.75
N GLY A 49 -3.22 -8.29 5.27
CA GLY A 49 -4.68 -8.35 5.19
C GLY A 49 -5.29 -7.34 4.21
N GLY A 50 -4.50 -6.80 3.27
CA GLY A 50 -4.96 -5.80 2.30
C GLY A 50 -5.28 -4.44 2.91
N ARG A 51 -4.78 -4.16 4.13
CA ARG A 51 -5.03 -2.89 4.83
C ARG A 51 -4.37 -1.71 4.12
N TYR A 52 -4.83 -0.54 4.48
CA TYR A 52 -4.29 0.75 4.07
C TYR A 52 -3.49 1.38 5.22
N GLN A 53 -2.17 1.50 5.03
CA GLN A 53 -1.21 2.07 5.97
C GLN A 53 -1.04 3.57 5.69
N LEU A 54 -1.18 4.41 6.72
CA LEU A 54 -0.75 5.80 6.61
C LEU A 54 0.76 5.90 6.74
N VAL A 55 1.38 6.55 5.76
CA VAL A 55 2.83 6.70 5.69
C VAL A 55 3.17 8.19 5.62
N ARG A 56 4.26 8.56 6.29
CA ARG A 56 4.87 9.89 6.23
C ARG A 56 6.28 9.76 5.66
N ARG A 57 6.69 10.70 4.81
CA ARG A 57 8.09 10.98 4.46
C ARG A 57 8.44 12.36 4.98
N SER A 58 9.46 12.43 5.83
CA SER A 58 9.98 13.71 6.34
C SER A 58 10.94 14.37 5.35
N SER A 59 11.21 15.67 5.57
CA SER A 59 12.23 16.42 4.81
C SER A 59 13.65 15.89 4.98
N SER A 60 13.92 15.16 6.08
CA SER A 60 15.15 14.40 6.30
C SER A 60 15.19 13.04 5.59
N ASP A 61 14.25 12.81 4.66
CA ASP A 61 14.09 11.62 3.83
C ASP A 61 13.75 10.32 4.57
N ASN A 62 13.26 10.42 5.80
CA ASN A 62 12.85 9.25 6.56
C ASN A 62 11.39 8.91 6.28
N ARG A 63 11.17 7.68 5.83
CA ARG A 63 9.85 7.07 5.68
C ARG A 63 9.40 6.45 7.01
N HIS A 64 8.19 6.75 7.43
CA HIS A 64 7.61 6.28 8.68
C HIS A 64 6.18 5.78 8.47
N ASP A 65 5.93 4.54 8.88
CA ASP A 65 4.59 3.97 8.98
C ASP A 65 3.96 4.41 10.31
N LEU A 66 2.70 4.87 10.25
CA LEU A 66 2.00 5.43 11.43
C LEU A 66 1.31 4.38 12.29
N PHE A 67 0.97 3.24 11.71
CA PHE A 67 0.30 2.16 12.42
C PHE A 67 1.35 1.14 12.83
N ALA A 68 1.08 0.43 13.92
CA ALA A 68 1.96 -0.64 14.39
C ALA A 68 2.13 -1.71 13.31
N ALA A 69 3.20 -2.49 13.44
CA ALA A 69 3.45 -3.63 12.58
C ALA A 69 2.22 -4.54 12.54
N TRP A 70 1.95 -5.08 11.34
CA TRP A 70 0.81 -5.96 11.16
C TRP A 70 1.01 -7.25 11.96
N ASP A 71 0.02 -7.58 12.78
CA ASP A 71 -0.04 -8.81 13.57
C ASP A 71 -1.39 -9.50 13.32
N PRO A 72 -1.41 -10.63 12.58
CA PRO A 72 -2.63 -11.36 12.28
C PRO A 72 -3.29 -11.98 13.53
N ASP A 73 -2.53 -12.19 14.60
CA ASP A 73 -2.99 -12.83 15.82
C ASP A 73 -3.41 -11.79 16.90
N SER A 74 -3.24 -10.50 16.62
CA SER A 74 -3.58 -9.44 17.56
C SER A 74 -5.11 -9.30 17.73
N ALA A 75 -5.60 -9.59 18.93
CA ALA A 75 -6.99 -9.35 19.33
C ALA A 75 -7.41 -7.86 19.27
N GLY A 76 -6.44 -6.94 19.18
CA GLY A 76 -6.66 -5.49 19.08
C GLY A 76 -6.85 -4.95 17.67
N GLY A 77 -6.69 -5.79 16.64
CA GLY A 77 -6.82 -5.39 15.23
C GLY A 77 -5.70 -4.47 14.76
N THR A 78 -5.31 -4.61 13.49
CA THR A 78 -4.38 -3.67 12.83
C THR A 78 -5.18 -2.55 12.18
N TRP A 79 -4.81 -1.29 12.45
CA TRP A 79 -5.49 -0.13 11.86
C TRP A 79 -5.46 -0.16 10.33
N ASN A 80 -6.59 0.25 9.74
CA ASN A 80 -6.81 0.27 8.30
C ASN A 80 -7.49 1.60 7.89
N ALA A 81 -6.72 2.51 7.29
CA ALA A 81 -7.22 3.83 6.89
C ALA A 81 -8.03 3.74 5.59
N ARG A 82 -9.30 3.33 5.72
CA ARG A 82 -10.20 3.05 4.59
C ARG A 82 -11.64 3.40 4.95
N THR A 83 -12.40 3.77 3.92
CA THR A 83 -13.85 3.97 3.98
C THR A 83 -14.55 3.17 2.89
N ALA A 84 -15.88 3.06 2.98
CA ALA A 84 -16.78 2.62 1.92
C ALA A 84 -17.69 3.77 1.48
N VAL A 85 -17.17 5.01 1.49
CA VAL A 85 -17.91 6.15 0.93
C VAL A 85 -18.27 5.79 -0.52
N MET A 86 -19.58 5.73 -0.80
CA MET A 86 -20.12 5.28 -2.09
C MET A 86 -19.63 3.89 -2.53
N GLU A 87 -19.28 2.99 -1.61
CA GLU A 87 -18.67 1.67 -1.85
C GLU A 87 -17.26 1.68 -2.50
N TYR A 88 -16.84 2.81 -3.08
CA TYR A 88 -15.52 2.98 -3.68
C TYR A 88 -14.48 3.48 -2.68
N GLY A 89 -14.92 4.09 -1.57
CA GLY A 89 -14.07 4.68 -0.55
C GLY A 89 -13.63 6.10 -0.88
N GLY A 90 -12.52 6.51 -0.27
CA GLY A 90 -11.97 7.86 -0.38
C GLY A 90 -12.28 8.75 0.83
N GLY A 91 -11.45 9.78 1.01
CA GLY A 91 -11.54 10.69 2.15
C GLY A 91 -11.28 9.98 3.47
N ALA A 92 -10.48 8.91 3.46
CA ALA A 92 -10.31 8.06 4.63
C ALA A 92 -9.48 8.70 5.74
N TRP A 93 -8.78 9.80 5.46
CA TRP A 93 -7.98 10.51 6.43
C TRP A 93 -7.71 11.95 6.03
N GLY A 94 -7.22 12.73 6.99
CA GLY A 94 -6.70 14.07 6.79
C GLY A 94 -5.57 14.37 7.77
N VAL A 95 -4.73 15.34 7.42
CA VAL A 95 -3.64 15.82 8.26
C VAL A 95 -3.62 17.34 8.29
N ARG A 96 -3.33 17.90 9.46
CA ARG A 96 -3.03 19.33 9.62
C ARG A 96 -2.17 19.54 10.87
N ASN A 97 -1.11 20.32 10.76
CA ASN A 97 -0.19 20.60 11.88
C ASN A 97 0.30 19.30 12.55
N ARG A 98 0.60 18.27 11.74
CA ARG A 98 1.02 16.92 12.12
C ARG A 98 0.01 16.11 12.92
N VAL A 99 -1.22 16.58 13.04
CA VAL A 99 -2.32 15.82 13.64
C VAL A 99 -3.06 15.10 12.53
N VAL A 100 -3.14 13.78 12.63
CA VAL A 100 -3.84 12.90 11.69
C VAL A 100 -5.17 12.47 12.29
N VAL A 101 -6.23 12.57 11.49
CA VAL A 101 -7.53 11.96 11.77
C VAL A 101 -7.83 11.00 10.63
N PHE A 102 -8.31 9.81 10.95
CA PHE A 102 -8.63 8.80 9.95
C PHE A 102 -9.87 8.00 10.35
N ALA A 103 -10.55 7.45 9.34
CA ALA A 103 -11.57 6.45 9.50
C ALA A 103 -10.92 5.07 9.54
N ASN A 104 -11.12 4.36 10.64
CA ASN A 104 -10.69 2.97 10.72
C ASN A 104 -11.74 2.04 10.12
N TRP A 105 -11.30 1.16 9.24
CA TRP A 105 -12.09 0.03 8.75
C TRP A 105 -11.93 -1.16 9.72
N ALA A 106 -12.98 -1.43 10.51
CA ALA A 106 -13.07 -2.53 11.47
C ALA A 106 -14.22 -3.47 11.10
#